data_AF-A5IM36-F1
#
_entry.id   AF-A5IM36-F1
#
_cell.length_a   1.000
_cell.length_b   1.000
_cell.length_c   1.000
_cell.angle_alpha   90.00
_cell.angle_beta   90.00
_cell.angle_gamma   90.00
#
_symmetry.space_group_name_H-M   'P 1'
#
loop_
_entity.id
_entity.type
_entity.pdbx_description
1 polymer ?
#
loop_
_entity_poly.entity_id
_entity_poly.type
_entity_poly.pdbx_seq_one_letter_code
_entity_poly.pdbx_strand_id
1 'polypeptide(L)'
;MHSEIYLYPLEILATDTKVVQRLRFLSQLAGATVVYPGATHTRFAHSLGTMHVAGLYARNLFKESDRIRIVRLAALLHDVGHGPFSHQFDDVVFKRYGYEDGHDEFRNKLITEKLPEEMMRVFNSYNERLKQAVIEDIRESVGEVSLEDAFQEIAKRVVEVYRGEETGSVDFNIIQGPLGADRLDFLLRDSYYSGVGHFAPMNVDRVLRNSLVKEVDGKEILCYHVKVVDNIYSILFSRFMMYKNVYFHKTSRAADLMIQEILSKACEILDLEERLKDLDEFLELTDYSILRELELKGDSETKKLVERFKNRDLWKMVVERPFSAEGFDPSELSLSAARNLIDKIVENIDRVLSSVNVEDSDKSILEEIRDYGERFFRIDTPYKLTIFHPDEFLQNNVFLYDPKHDEILTVDEYVKKYPAYRLMVSNMIQIVRVYVTEDVREVLFKYGVIPEDGRRVITRW
;
A
#
# COMPACT_ATOMS: atom_id res chain seq x y z
N MET A 1 5.14 -18.77 -2.80
CA MET A 1 4.13 -18.09 -3.64
C MET A 1 4.16 -18.53 -5.09
N HIS A 2 5.19 -18.18 -5.87
CA HIS A 2 5.23 -18.50 -7.31
C HIS A 2 6.30 -19.55 -7.70
N SER A 3 6.92 -20.22 -6.72
CA SER A 3 8.05 -21.13 -6.91
C SER A 3 9.24 -20.46 -7.61
N GLU A 4 9.49 -20.77 -8.89
CA GLU A 4 10.59 -20.22 -9.68
C GLU A 4 10.09 -19.10 -10.59
N ILE A 5 10.73 -17.93 -10.50
CA ILE A 5 10.42 -16.77 -11.34
C ILE A 5 11.49 -16.67 -12.42
N TYR A 6 11.07 -16.84 -13.67
CA TYR A 6 11.91 -16.58 -14.83
C TYR A 6 12.10 -15.07 -15.05
N LEU A 7 13.36 -14.69 -15.34
CA LEU A 7 13.79 -13.34 -15.66
C LEU A 7 14.44 -13.31 -17.04
N TYR A 8 14.06 -12.34 -17.86
CA TYR A 8 14.77 -11.99 -19.08
C TYR A 8 16.09 -11.26 -18.76
N PRO A 9 17.11 -11.30 -19.64
CA PRO A 9 18.37 -10.59 -19.44
C PRO A 9 18.23 -9.11 -19.08
N LEU A 10 17.30 -8.38 -19.71
CA LEU A 10 17.05 -6.97 -19.38
C LEU A 10 16.45 -6.80 -17.98
N GLU A 11 15.59 -7.72 -17.55
CA GLU A 11 15.01 -7.72 -16.21
C GLU A 11 16.06 -8.04 -15.14
N ILE A 12 17.01 -8.95 -15.45
CA ILE A 12 18.18 -9.21 -14.59
C ILE A 12 19.01 -7.94 -14.45
N LEU A 13 19.33 -7.28 -15.57
CA LEU A 13 20.09 -6.03 -15.57
C LEU A 13 19.40 -4.94 -14.72
N ALA A 14 18.10 -4.72 -14.93
CA ALA A 14 17.33 -3.75 -14.15
C ALA A 14 17.30 -4.12 -12.67
N THR A 15 17.12 -5.40 -12.34
CA THR A 15 17.12 -5.91 -10.96
C THR A 15 18.43 -5.64 -10.25
N ASP A 16 19.57 -5.71 -10.94
CA ASP A 16 20.91 -5.52 -10.35
C ASP A 16 21.28 -4.04 -10.12
N THR A 17 20.43 -3.09 -10.52
CA THR A 17 20.64 -1.64 -10.30
C THR A 17 20.40 -1.24 -8.84
N LYS A 18 21.03 -0.14 -8.39
CA LYS A 18 20.75 0.43 -7.06
C LYS A 18 19.27 0.78 -6.89
N VAL A 19 18.63 1.28 -7.95
CA VAL A 19 17.21 1.65 -8.00
C VAL A 19 16.32 0.49 -7.53
N VAL A 20 16.53 -0.72 -8.07
CA VAL A 20 15.73 -1.90 -7.70
C VAL A 20 16.25 -2.58 -6.43
N GLN A 21 17.57 -2.69 -6.24
CA GLN A 21 18.15 -3.34 -5.05
C GLN A 21 17.79 -2.61 -3.75
N ARG A 22 17.57 -1.30 -3.79
CA ARG A 22 17.09 -0.51 -2.65
C ARG A 22 15.80 -1.07 -2.04
N LEU A 23 14.90 -1.63 -2.86
CA LEU A 23 13.63 -2.21 -2.40
C LEU A 23 13.81 -3.37 -1.40
N ARG A 24 15.02 -3.93 -1.26
CA ARG A 24 15.33 -4.94 -0.23
C ARG A 24 15.31 -4.36 1.18
N PHE A 25 15.39 -3.05 1.32
CA PHE A 25 15.47 -2.34 2.60
C PHE A 25 14.19 -1.57 2.91
N LEU A 26 13.13 -1.78 2.12
CA LEU A 26 11.81 -1.22 2.33
C LEU A 26 10.84 -2.35 2.68
N SER A 27 10.25 -2.28 3.87
CA SER A 27 9.25 -3.26 4.31
C SER A 27 7.97 -3.13 3.50
N GLN A 28 7.36 -4.27 3.14
CA GLN A 28 6.06 -4.27 2.48
C GLN A 28 4.95 -3.77 3.42
N LEU A 29 4.97 -4.22 4.68
CA LEU A 29 3.88 -4.01 5.63
C LEU A 29 4.22 -3.13 6.83
N ALA A 30 5.40 -2.51 6.86
CA ALA A 30 5.81 -1.54 7.88
C ALA A 30 5.41 -1.93 9.31
N GLY A 31 4.45 -1.21 9.91
CA GLY A 31 3.99 -1.44 11.28
C GLY A 31 3.35 -2.80 11.53
N ALA A 32 2.85 -3.50 10.50
CA ALA A 32 2.25 -4.83 10.70
C ALA A 32 3.28 -5.90 11.12
N THR A 33 4.57 -5.70 10.79
CA THR A 33 5.67 -6.60 11.19
C THR A 33 5.74 -6.83 12.70
N VAL A 34 5.35 -5.81 13.48
CA VAL A 34 5.36 -5.89 14.95
C VAL A 34 4.19 -6.72 15.47
N VAL A 35 3.17 -7.03 14.68
CA VAL A 35 2.04 -7.90 15.09
C VAL A 35 2.19 -9.28 14.48
N TYR A 36 2.57 -9.31 13.20
CA TYR A 36 2.77 -10.50 12.40
C TYR A 36 4.28 -10.69 12.21
N PRO A 37 4.96 -11.43 13.10
CA PRO A 37 6.42 -11.53 13.07
C PRO A 37 6.95 -12.24 11.80
N GLY A 38 6.07 -12.93 11.06
CA GLY A 38 6.41 -13.49 9.74
C GLY A 38 6.34 -12.47 8.60
N ALA A 39 5.71 -11.30 8.77
CA ALA A 39 5.52 -10.26 7.75
C ALA A 39 6.80 -9.45 7.46
N THR A 40 7.93 -10.11 7.31
CA THR A 40 9.26 -9.51 7.13
C THR A 40 9.67 -9.35 5.67
N HIS A 41 8.77 -9.65 4.74
CA HIS A 41 9.02 -9.50 3.31
C HIS A 41 9.09 -8.03 2.91
N THR A 42 9.80 -7.81 1.80
CA THR A 42 10.18 -6.48 1.32
C THR A 42 9.56 -6.19 -0.03
N ARG A 43 9.52 -4.92 -0.42
CA ARG A 43 9.03 -4.50 -1.74
C ARG A 43 9.78 -5.21 -2.87
N PHE A 44 11.07 -5.50 -2.70
CA PHE A 44 11.85 -6.24 -3.70
C PHE A 44 11.23 -7.60 -4.06
N ALA A 45 10.85 -8.38 -3.05
CA ALA A 45 10.26 -9.71 -3.28
C ALA A 45 8.86 -9.61 -3.90
N HIS A 46 8.13 -8.55 -3.55
CA HIS A 46 6.82 -8.24 -4.11
C HIS A 46 6.94 -7.80 -5.58
N SER A 47 7.81 -6.86 -5.92
CA SER A 47 8.09 -6.42 -7.30
C SER A 47 8.41 -7.57 -8.26
N LEU A 48 9.25 -8.53 -7.83
CA LEU A 48 9.53 -9.74 -8.63
C LEU A 48 8.28 -10.61 -8.84
N GLY A 49 7.44 -10.73 -7.81
CA GLY A 49 6.19 -11.46 -7.88
C GLY A 49 5.15 -10.79 -8.77
N THR A 50 5.00 -9.47 -8.65
CA THR A 50 4.17 -8.62 -9.51
C THR A 50 4.59 -8.75 -10.98
N MET A 51 5.89 -8.65 -11.27
CA MET A 51 6.45 -8.88 -12.61
C MET A 51 6.13 -10.29 -13.14
N HIS A 52 6.21 -11.31 -12.29
CA HIS A 52 5.86 -12.68 -12.68
C HIS A 52 4.39 -12.80 -13.08
N VAL A 53 3.47 -12.31 -12.24
CA VAL A 53 2.02 -12.35 -12.47
C VAL A 53 1.63 -11.49 -13.68
N ALA A 54 2.22 -10.31 -13.84
CA ALA A 54 2.01 -9.46 -15.02
C ALA A 54 2.47 -10.16 -16.30
N GLY A 55 3.58 -10.88 -16.25
CA GLY A 55 4.05 -11.69 -17.38
C GLY A 55 3.12 -12.85 -17.73
N LEU A 56 2.46 -13.47 -16.74
CA LEU A 56 1.42 -14.48 -16.99
C LEU A 56 0.20 -13.86 -17.67
N TYR A 57 -0.20 -12.66 -17.26
CA TYR A 57 -1.25 -11.88 -17.93
C TYR A 57 -0.87 -11.56 -19.38
N ALA A 58 0.28 -10.92 -19.56
CA ALA A 58 0.74 -10.43 -20.85
C ALA A 58 0.89 -11.56 -21.88
N ARG A 59 1.43 -12.73 -21.48
CA ARG A 59 1.52 -13.91 -22.35
C ARG A 59 0.16 -14.50 -22.74
N ASN A 60 -0.87 -14.29 -21.93
CA ASN A 60 -2.24 -14.72 -22.24
C ASN A 60 -2.95 -13.75 -23.20
N LEU A 61 -2.63 -12.45 -23.10
CA LEU A 61 -3.36 -11.38 -23.77
C LEU A 61 -2.70 -10.90 -25.07
N PHE A 62 -1.37 -10.87 -25.12
CA PHE A 62 -0.61 -10.23 -26.19
C PHE A 62 0.18 -11.25 -27.00
N LYS A 63 0.46 -10.90 -28.26
CA LYS A 63 1.32 -11.71 -29.16
C LYS A 63 2.69 -11.07 -29.37
N GLU A 64 2.77 -9.77 -29.16
CA GLU A 64 3.92 -8.91 -29.36
C GLU A 64 4.92 -9.11 -28.23
N SER A 65 6.10 -9.68 -28.56
CA SER A 65 7.15 -9.99 -27.60
C SER A 65 7.63 -8.73 -26.86
N ASP A 66 7.81 -7.63 -27.58
CA ASP A 66 8.25 -6.36 -27.02
C ASP A 66 7.24 -5.79 -26.02
N ARG A 67 5.93 -5.82 -26.33
CA ARG A 67 4.86 -5.40 -25.40
C ARG A 67 4.88 -6.22 -24.11
N ILE A 68 5.04 -7.55 -24.21
CA ILE A 68 5.14 -8.44 -23.04
C ILE A 68 6.35 -8.07 -22.18
N ARG A 69 7.50 -7.79 -22.79
CA ARG A 69 8.74 -7.43 -22.10
C ARG A 69 8.62 -6.08 -21.38
N ILE A 70 8.07 -5.08 -22.05
CA ILE A 70 7.84 -3.76 -21.45
C ILE A 70 6.87 -3.83 -20.28
N VAL A 71 5.75 -4.55 -20.41
CA VAL A 71 4.78 -4.72 -19.31
C VAL A 71 5.41 -5.40 -18.11
N ARG A 72 6.22 -6.44 -18.33
CA ARG A 72 6.91 -7.12 -17.24
C ARG A 72 7.92 -6.19 -16.57
N LEU A 73 8.72 -5.47 -17.34
CA LEU A 73 9.67 -4.51 -16.79
C LEU A 73 8.97 -3.39 -16.03
N ALA A 74 7.84 -2.87 -16.54
CA ALA A 74 6.99 -1.94 -15.82
C ALA A 74 6.57 -2.55 -14.48
N ALA A 75 5.99 -3.75 -14.48
CA ALA A 75 5.56 -4.43 -13.27
C ALA A 75 6.71 -4.72 -12.26
N LEU A 76 7.95 -4.92 -12.72
CA LEU A 76 9.12 -5.00 -11.85
C LEU A 76 9.43 -3.66 -11.19
N LEU A 77 9.21 -2.56 -11.90
CA LEU A 77 9.58 -1.21 -11.50
C LEU A 77 8.46 -0.43 -10.81
N HIS A 78 7.25 -0.99 -10.65
CA HIS A 78 6.07 -0.28 -10.13
C HIS A 78 6.29 0.37 -8.76
N ASP A 79 7.17 -0.24 -7.95
CA ASP A 79 7.37 0.10 -6.55
C ASP A 79 8.66 0.89 -6.27
N VAL A 80 9.49 1.18 -7.29
CA VAL A 80 10.82 1.79 -7.09
C VAL A 80 10.79 3.19 -6.45
N GLY A 81 9.66 3.89 -6.59
CA GLY A 81 9.46 5.22 -6.04
C GLY A 81 9.05 5.27 -4.57
N HIS A 82 8.80 4.14 -3.90
CA HIS A 82 8.40 4.16 -2.49
C HIS A 82 9.52 4.65 -1.56
N GLY A 83 9.13 5.45 -0.56
CA GLY A 83 10.01 5.86 0.53
C GLY A 83 10.10 4.83 1.69
N PRO A 84 10.94 5.11 2.69
CA PRO A 84 11.00 4.37 3.96
C PRO A 84 9.63 4.17 4.61
N PHE A 85 9.33 2.94 5.00
CA PHE A 85 8.03 2.55 5.56
C PHE A 85 6.85 2.75 4.59
N SER A 86 7.10 2.73 3.28
CA SER A 86 6.04 2.54 2.29
C SER A 86 4.99 3.66 2.34
N HIS A 87 3.69 3.34 2.47
CA HIS A 87 2.61 4.34 2.43
C HIS A 87 2.69 5.38 3.55
N GLN A 88 3.39 5.08 4.63
CA GLN A 88 3.58 5.96 5.77
C GLN A 88 4.48 7.13 5.36
N PHE A 89 5.41 6.91 4.42
CA PHE A 89 6.19 7.96 3.80
C PHE A 89 5.32 8.87 2.93
N ASP A 90 4.41 8.27 2.16
CA ASP A 90 3.49 9.01 1.29
C ASP A 90 2.58 9.93 2.11
N ASP A 91 1.95 9.35 3.13
CA ASP A 91 1.01 10.03 4.03
C ASP A 91 1.61 11.22 4.79
N VAL A 92 2.92 11.17 5.05
CA VAL A 92 3.61 12.14 5.91
C VAL A 92 4.60 12.99 5.11
N VAL A 93 5.62 12.37 4.54
CA VAL A 93 6.77 13.09 3.98
C VAL A 93 6.41 13.68 2.62
N PHE A 94 5.93 12.86 1.68
CA PHE A 94 5.54 13.35 0.36
C PHE A 94 4.42 14.39 0.45
N LYS A 95 3.36 14.06 1.20
CA LYS A 95 2.24 14.99 1.42
C LYS A 95 2.67 16.31 2.07
N ARG A 96 3.59 16.29 3.04
CA ARG A 96 4.10 17.51 3.70
C ARG A 96 4.80 18.45 2.73
N TYR A 97 5.48 17.89 1.73
CA TYR A 97 6.22 18.65 0.72
C TYR A 97 5.45 18.85 -0.60
N GLY A 98 4.13 18.62 -0.59
CA GLY A 98 3.26 18.96 -1.72
C GLY A 98 3.23 17.94 -2.86
N TYR A 99 3.73 16.73 -2.63
CA TYR A 99 3.59 15.63 -3.59
C TYR A 99 2.27 14.90 -3.33
N GLU A 100 1.32 14.97 -4.27
CA GLU A 100 0.01 14.32 -4.15
C GLU A 100 0.13 12.80 -4.30
N ASP A 101 0.82 12.32 -5.36
CA ASP A 101 1.11 10.91 -5.62
C ASP A 101 2.62 10.65 -5.60
N GLY A 102 3.23 10.86 -4.43
CA GLY A 102 4.68 10.97 -4.32
C GLY A 102 5.45 9.75 -4.80
N HIS A 103 5.05 8.53 -4.45
CA HIS A 103 5.78 7.33 -4.91
C HIS A 103 5.65 7.12 -6.43
N ASP A 104 4.55 7.54 -7.05
CA ASP A 104 4.33 7.45 -8.48
C ASP A 104 5.16 8.49 -9.25
N GLU A 105 5.23 9.72 -8.73
CA GLU A 105 6.11 10.75 -9.26
C GLU A 105 7.58 10.34 -9.17
N PHE A 106 8.00 9.84 -7.99
CA PHE A 106 9.38 9.37 -7.79
C PHE A 106 9.69 8.10 -8.59
N ARG A 107 8.72 7.21 -8.81
CA ARG A 107 8.87 6.08 -9.74
C ARG A 107 9.24 6.60 -11.12
N ASN A 108 8.48 7.55 -11.64
CA ASN A 108 8.71 8.10 -12.98
C ASN A 108 10.09 8.76 -13.07
N LYS A 109 10.44 9.63 -12.10
CA LYS A 109 11.76 10.28 -12.03
C LYS A 109 12.91 9.27 -11.99
N LEU A 110 12.83 8.26 -11.12
CA LEU A 110 13.86 7.24 -11.01
C LEU A 110 13.99 6.42 -12.29
N ILE A 111 12.88 6.05 -12.93
CA ILE A 111 12.89 5.29 -14.19
C ILE A 111 13.50 6.11 -15.33
N THR A 112 13.20 7.41 -15.43
CA THR A 112 13.71 8.24 -16.54
C THR A 112 15.12 8.77 -16.31
N GLU A 113 15.48 9.11 -15.08
CA GLU A 113 16.71 9.84 -14.77
C GLU A 113 17.83 8.94 -14.24
N LYS A 114 17.51 7.97 -13.36
CA LYS A 114 18.52 7.16 -12.66
C LYS A 114 18.69 5.75 -13.19
N LEU A 115 17.60 5.12 -13.62
CA LEU A 115 17.64 3.74 -14.09
C LEU A 115 18.55 3.56 -15.33
N PRO A 116 18.51 4.41 -16.38
CA PRO A 116 19.38 4.23 -17.55
C PRO A 116 20.87 4.33 -17.21
N GLU A 117 21.24 5.29 -16.35
CA GLU A 117 22.61 5.46 -15.84
C GLU A 117 23.07 4.21 -15.10
N GLU A 118 22.26 3.74 -14.16
CA GLU A 118 22.57 2.56 -13.35
C GLU A 118 22.62 1.27 -14.19
N MET A 119 21.72 1.11 -15.16
CA MET A 119 21.74 0.00 -16.11
C MET A 119 23.02 0.00 -16.94
N MET A 120 23.48 1.17 -17.40
CA MET A 120 24.76 1.27 -18.11
C MET A 120 25.94 0.89 -17.20
N ARG A 121 25.95 1.38 -15.95
CA ARG A 121 26.98 1.05 -14.96
C ARG A 121 27.06 -0.45 -14.71
N VAL A 122 25.92 -1.10 -14.46
CA VAL A 122 25.85 -2.55 -14.21
C VAL A 122 26.23 -3.34 -15.46
N PHE A 123 25.71 -2.97 -16.63
CA PHE A 123 26.03 -3.61 -17.90
C PHE A 123 27.53 -3.62 -18.18
N ASN A 124 28.23 -2.52 -17.92
CA ASN A 124 29.68 -2.41 -18.11
C ASN A 124 30.47 -3.38 -17.23
N SER A 125 29.95 -3.72 -16.04
CA SER A 125 30.55 -4.67 -15.11
C SER A 125 30.32 -6.14 -15.48
N TYR A 126 29.37 -6.42 -16.38
CA TYR A 126 29.05 -7.78 -16.79
C TYR A 126 30.15 -8.42 -17.66
N ASN A 127 30.23 -9.75 -17.59
CA ASN A 127 31.04 -10.52 -18.52
C ASN A 127 30.41 -10.53 -19.93
N GLU A 128 31.20 -10.91 -20.92
CA GLU A 128 30.77 -10.91 -22.33
C GLU A 128 29.51 -11.73 -22.59
N ARG A 129 29.33 -12.87 -21.92
CA ARG A 129 28.13 -13.71 -22.10
C ARG A 129 26.86 -12.96 -21.69
N LEU A 130 26.86 -12.31 -20.54
CA LEU A 130 25.72 -11.54 -20.05
C LEU A 130 25.48 -10.29 -20.90
N LYS A 131 26.54 -9.61 -21.32
CA LYS A 131 26.42 -8.46 -22.23
C LYS A 131 25.72 -8.84 -23.54
N GLN A 132 26.12 -9.96 -24.17
CA GLN A 132 25.46 -10.43 -25.39
C GLN A 132 24.00 -10.79 -25.16
N ALA A 133 23.68 -11.48 -24.06
CA ALA A 133 22.30 -11.81 -23.73
C ALA A 133 21.43 -10.56 -23.54
N VAL A 134 21.94 -9.51 -22.88
CA VAL A 134 21.25 -8.23 -22.73
C VAL A 134 21.07 -7.53 -24.09
N ILE A 135 22.09 -7.51 -24.93
CA ILE A 135 22.01 -6.88 -26.26
C ILE A 135 20.94 -7.58 -27.12
N GLU A 136 20.89 -8.91 -27.10
CA GLU A 136 19.84 -9.67 -27.80
C GLU A 136 18.45 -9.33 -27.27
N ASP A 137 18.30 -9.25 -25.94
CA ASP A 137 17.04 -8.91 -25.28
C ASP A 137 16.56 -7.48 -25.59
N ILE A 138 17.50 -6.53 -25.67
CA ILE A 138 17.24 -5.15 -26.09
C ILE A 138 16.74 -5.13 -27.54
N ARG A 139 17.37 -5.88 -28.44
CA ARG A 139 16.94 -5.95 -29.85
C ARG A 139 15.51 -6.45 -29.98
N GLU A 140 15.13 -7.45 -29.19
CA GLU A 140 13.74 -7.91 -29.16
C GLU A 140 12.77 -6.90 -28.54
N SER A 141 13.25 -6.05 -27.63
CA SER A 141 12.41 -5.10 -26.89
C SER A 141 12.20 -3.79 -27.65
N VAL A 142 13.25 -3.21 -28.23
CA VAL A 142 13.22 -1.86 -28.84
C VAL A 142 13.89 -1.79 -30.22
N GLY A 143 14.34 -2.92 -30.77
CA GLY A 143 15.01 -2.98 -32.08
C GLY A 143 16.51 -2.66 -32.02
N GLU A 144 17.11 -2.44 -33.19
CA GLU A 144 18.54 -2.17 -33.32
C GLU A 144 18.85 -0.68 -33.11
N VAL A 145 19.29 -0.34 -31.90
CA VAL A 145 19.71 1.02 -31.49
C VAL A 145 20.97 0.97 -30.63
N SER A 146 21.56 2.14 -30.32
CA SER A 146 22.66 2.22 -29.34
C SER A 146 22.18 1.80 -27.95
N LEU A 147 23.09 1.42 -27.05
CA LEU A 147 22.70 1.02 -25.69
C LEU A 147 22.14 2.20 -24.90
N GLU A 148 22.71 3.40 -25.05
CA GLU A 148 22.18 4.59 -24.40
C GLU A 148 20.74 4.88 -24.88
N ASP A 149 20.51 4.88 -26.18
CA ASP A 149 19.17 5.13 -26.75
C ASP A 149 18.18 4.02 -26.36
N ALA A 150 18.63 2.76 -26.32
CA ALA A 150 17.81 1.64 -25.88
C ALA A 150 17.30 1.84 -24.45
N PHE A 151 18.19 2.15 -23.50
CA PHE A 151 17.80 2.29 -22.10
C PHE A 151 16.86 3.49 -21.89
N GLN A 152 17.07 4.59 -22.62
CA GLN A 152 16.18 5.74 -22.60
C GLN A 152 14.80 5.42 -23.19
N GLU A 153 14.75 4.73 -24.34
CA GLU A 153 13.48 4.34 -24.96
C GLU A 153 12.72 3.32 -24.09
N ILE A 154 13.42 2.36 -23.47
CA ILE A 154 12.83 1.43 -22.51
C ILE A 154 12.20 2.18 -21.33
N ALA A 155 12.94 3.10 -20.71
CA ALA A 155 12.45 3.91 -19.60
C ALA A 155 11.18 4.70 -19.98
N LYS A 156 11.20 5.32 -21.17
CA LYS A 156 10.05 6.05 -21.71
C LYS A 156 8.83 5.14 -21.91
N ARG A 157 8.99 3.98 -22.56
CA ARG A 157 7.89 3.02 -22.77
C ARG A 157 7.32 2.48 -21.47
N VAL A 158 8.17 2.25 -20.45
CA VAL A 158 7.71 1.86 -19.11
C VAL A 158 6.86 2.97 -18.48
N VAL A 159 7.28 4.23 -18.54
CA VAL A 159 6.48 5.36 -18.02
C VAL A 159 5.16 5.51 -18.79
N GLU A 160 5.16 5.26 -20.11
CA GLU A 160 3.93 5.28 -20.92
C GLU A 160 2.90 4.24 -20.48
N VAL A 161 3.33 3.08 -19.98
CA VAL A 161 2.41 2.08 -19.38
C VAL A 161 1.64 2.71 -18.21
N TYR A 162 2.33 3.44 -17.33
CA TYR A 162 1.70 4.07 -16.15
C TYR A 162 0.80 5.25 -16.50
N ARG A 163 1.14 6.04 -17.53
CA ARG A 163 0.21 7.06 -18.07
C ARG A 163 -1.09 6.45 -18.60
N GLY A 164 -1.10 5.15 -18.87
CA GLY A 164 -2.28 4.39 -19.20
C GLY A 164 -3.40 4.45 -18.15
N GLU A 165 -3.09 4.81 -16.89
CA GLU A 165 -4.07 5.00 -15.83
C GLU A 165 -5.19 5.97 -16.23
N GLU A 166 -4.85 7.12 -16.81
CA GLU A 166 -5.80 8.16 -17.23
C GLU A 166 -6.85 7.63 -18.25
N THR A 167 -6.47 6.59 -18.99
CA THR A 167 -7.30 6.00 -20.04
C THR A 167 -7.80 4.61 -19.70
N GLY A 168 -7.44 4.04 -18.54
CA GLY A 168 -7.68 2.65 -18.21
C GLY A 168 -7.09 1.69 -19.25
N SER A 169 -5.85 1.91 -19.68
CA SER A 169 -5.21 1.06 -20.70
C SER A 169 -5.10 -0.39 -20.23
N VAL A 170 -5.08 -1.34 -21.17
CA VAL A 170 -4.92 -2.77 -20.83
C VAL A 170 -3.59 -3.01 -20.11
N ASP A 171 -2.51 -2.37 -20.57
CA ASP A 171 -1.16 -2.54 -20.05
C ASP A 171 -1.06 -2.09 -18.59
N PHE A 172 -1.65 -0.94 -18.26
CA PHE A 172 -1.77 -0.45 -16.89
C PHE A 172 -2.59 -1.42 -16.03
N ASN A 173 -3.77 -1.81 -16.53
CA ASN A 173 -4.75 -2.56 -15.76
C ASN A 173 -4.27 -3.96 -15.34
N ILE A 174 -3.48 -4.63 -16.16
CA ILE A 174 -2.91 -5.92 -15.80
C ILE A 174 -1.78 -5.80 -14.76
N ILE A 175 -1.28 -4.60 -14.49
CA ILE A 175 -0.30 -4.33 -13.43
C ILE A 175 -1.01 -3.78 -12.18
N GLN A 176 -1.62 -2.59 -12.24
CA GLN A 176 -2.17 -1.87 -11.09
C GLN A 176 -3.70 -1.75 -11.07
N GLY A 177 -4.38 -2.28 -12.10
CA GLY A 177 -5.84 -2.25 -12.18
C GLY A 177 -6.54 -3.08 -11.09
N PRO A 178 -7.89 -3.14 -11.12
CA PRO A 178 -8.71 -3.77 -10.08
C PRO A 178 -8.31 -5.21 -9.72
N LEU A 179 -7.88 -5.95 -10.74
CA LEU A 179 -7.39 -7.34 -10.68
C LEU A 179 -5.97 -7.45 -11.25
N GLY A 180 -5.20 -6.37 -11.16
CA GLY A 180 -3.83 -6.27 -11.63
C GLY A 180 -2.87 -7.14 -10.83
N ALA A 181 -1.72 -7.42 -11.44
CA ALA A 181 -0.68 -8.28 -10.91
C ALA A 181 -0.16 -7.83 -9.54
N ASP A 182 -0.07 -6.53 -9.29
CA ASP A 182 0.34 -5.95 -8.02
C ASP A 182 -0.57 -6.47 -6.89
N ARG A 183 -1.87 -6.27 -7.04
CA ARG A 183 -2.87 -6.69 -6.06
C ARG A 183 -2.91 -8.18 -5.84
N LEU A 184 -2.81 -8.94 -6.92
CA LEU A 184 -2.83 -10.39 -6.86
C LEU A 184 -1.59 -10.94 -6.16
N ASP A 185 -0.41 -10.36 -6.37
CA ASP A 185 0.81 -10.76 -5.66
C ASP A 185 0.73 -10.38 -4.19
N PHE A 186 0.40 -9.14 -3.83
CA PHE A 186 0.46 -8.73 -2.42
C PHE A 186 -0.57 -9.50 -1.58
N LEU A 187 -1.79 -9.75 -2.07
CA LEU A 187 -2.81 -10.49 -1.30
C LEU A 187 -2.33 -11.91 -0.97
N LEU A 188 -1.75 -12.57 -1.96
CA LEU A 188 -1.18 -13.90 -1.82
C LEU A 188 0.05 -13.90 -0.90
N ARG A 189 0.95 -12.93 -1.07
CA ARG A 189 2.20 -12.82 -0.32
C ARG A 189 1.95 -12.44 1.13
N ASP A 190 1.20 -11.39 1.36
CA ASP A 190 0.92 -10.86 2.69
C ASP A 190 0.16 -11.87 3.53
N SER A 191 -0.80 -12.59 2.94
CA SER A 191 -1.53 -13.64 3.64
C SER A 191 -0.62 -14.82 4.03
N TYR A 192 0.34 -15.19 3.16
CA TYR A 192 1.34 -16.20 3.46
C TYR A 192 2.27 -15.77 4.60
N TYR A 193 2.92 -14.61 4.47
CA TYR A 193 3.90 -14.14 5.46
C TYR A 193 3.25 -13.74 6.80
N SER A 194 2.00 -13.27 6.79
CA SER A 194 1.26 -12.97 8.01
C SER A 194 0.64 -14.21 8.67
N GLY A 195 0.77 -15.40 8.08
CA GLY A 195 0.23 -16.65 8.64
C GLY A 195 -1.30 -16.74 8.57
N VAL A 196 -1.93 -15.98 7.67
CA VAL A 196 -3.38 -15.85 7.52
C VAL A 196 -3.87 -16.28 6.14
N GLY A 197 -3.25 -17.32 5.56
CA GLY A 197 -3.59 -17.80 4.21
C GLY A 197 -5.08 -18.14 3.99
N HIS A 198 -5.84 -18.42 5.06
CA HIS A 198 -7.29 -18.63 5.01
C HIS A 198 -8.09 -17.36 4.69
N PHE A 199 -7.50 -16.16 4.82
CA PHE A 199 -8.10 -14.90 4.39
C PHE A 199 -7.92 -14.61 2.90
N ALA A 200 -6.98 -15.28 2.21
CA ALA A 200 -6.77 -15.09 0.77
C ALA A 200 -6.61 -16.41 -0.02
N PRO A 201 -7.60 -17.33 0.03
CA PRO A 201 -7.59 -18.53 -0.80
C PRO A 201 -7.92 -18.18 -2.25
N MET A 202 -6.95 -17.68 -3.01
CA MET A 202 -7.18 -17.16 -4.36
C MET A 202 -6.65 -18.12 -5.44
N ASN A 203 -7.52 -18.46 -6.40
CA ASN A 203 -7.11 -19.11 -7.65
C ASN A 203 -6.84 -18.06 -8.72
N VAL A 204 -5.65 -17.47 -8.63
CA VAL A 204 -5.18 -16.41 -9.53
C VAL A 204 -5.11 -16.90 -10.98
N ASP A 205 -4.55 -18.09 -11.21
CA ASP A 205 -4.40 -18.69 -12.55
C ASP A 205 -5.70 -18.76 -13.35
N ARG A 206 -6.82 -19.11 -12.70
CA ARG A 206 -8.12 -19.19 -13.36
C ARG A 206 -8.59 -17.82 -13.84
N VAL A 207 -8.36 -16.75 -13.08
CA VAL A 207 -8.75 -15.40 -13.48
C VAL A 207 -7.89 -14.93 -14.66
N LEU A 208 -6.57 -15.13 -14.59
CA LEU A 208 -5.66 -14.75 -15.68
C LEU A 208 -5.97 -15.47 -16.99
N ARG A 209 -6.20 -16.79 -16.97
CA ARG A 209 -6.53 -17.55 -18.20
C ARG A 209 -7.88 -17.18 -18.82
N ASN A 210 -8.70 -16.43 -18.10
CA ASN A 210 -10.02 -16.01 -18.54
C ASN A 210 -10.15 -14.49 -18.63
N SER A 211 -9.03 -13.78 -18.64
CA SER A 211 -8.95 -12.42 -19.16
C SER A 211 -8.82 -12.46 -20.69
N LEU A 212 -9.31 -11.42 -21.34
CA LEU A 212 -9.24 -11.22 -22.77
C LEU A 212 -9.23 -9.73 -23.10
N VAL A 213 -8.68 -9.38 -24.27
CA VAL A 213 -8.79 -8.03 -24.83
C VAL A 213 -9.94 -8.01 -25.83
N LYS A 214 -10.77 -6.97 -25.76
CA LYS A 214 -11.78 -6.65 -26.77
C LYS A 214 -11.47 -5.27 -27.36
N GLU A 215 -11.83 -5.08 -28.63
CA GLU A 215 -11.74 -3.78 -29.27
C GLU A 215 -13.13 -3.15 -29.32
N VAL A 216 -13.26 -1.94 -28.77
CA VAL A 216 -14.49 -1.14 -28.77
C VAL A 216 -14.12 0.26 -29.22
N ASP A 217 -14.76 0.75 -30.27
CA ASP A 217 -14.51 2.07 -30.86
C ASP A 217 -13.01 2.33 -31.18
N GLY A 218 -12.30 1.30 -31.65
CA GLY A 218 -10.87 1.36 -31.98
C GLY A 218 -9.95 1.40 -30.77
N LYS A 219 -10.45 1.12 -29.56
CA LYS A 219 -9.66 1.03 -28.32
C LYS A 219 -9.70 -0.36 -27.74
N GLU A 220 -8.55 -0.83 -27.27
CA GLU A 220 -8.45 -2.07 -26.51
C GLU A 220 -9.01 -1.86 -25.10
N ILE A 221 -9.86 -2.78 -24.66
CA ILE A 221 -10.38 -2.83 -23.28
C ILE A 221 -10.13 -4.21 -22.67
N LEU A 222 -9.86 -4.22 -21.36
CA LEU A 222 -9.63 -5.44 -20.60
C LEU A 222 -10.97 -6.03 -20.16
N CYS A 223 -11.23 -7.27 -20.54
CA CYS A 223 -12.43 -7.99 -20.18
C CYS A 223 -12.10 -9.29 -19.42
N TYR A 224 -12.96 -9.67 -18.49
CA TYR A 224 -12.93 -10.99 -17.85
C TYR A 224 -14.17 -11.78 -18.22
N HIS A 225 -14.01 -13.06 -18.53
CA HIS A 225 -15.16 -13.91 -18.83
C HIS A 225 -16.08 -14.02 -17.60
N VAL A 226 -17.39 -13.84 -17.79
CA VAL A 226 -18.40 -13.95 -16.71
C VAL A 226 -18.34 -15.24 -15.86
N LYS A 227 -17.75 -16.33 -16.36
CA LYS A 227 -17.60 -17.61 -15.63
C LYS A 227 -16.57 -17.56 -14.49
N VAL A 228 -15.80 -16.47 -14.39
CA VAL A 228 -14.85 -16.24 -13.29
C VAL A 228 -15.36 -15.17 -12.31
N VAL A 229 -16.62 -14.73 -12.40
CA VAL A 229 -17.18 -13.72 -11.49
C VAL A 229 -17.08 -14.15 -10.02
N ASP A 230 -17.28 -15.43 -9.73
CA ASP A 230 -17.13 -15.96 -8.36
C ASP A 230 -15.68 -15.87 -7.87
N ASN A 231 -14.71 -16.05 -8.77
CA ASN A 231 -13.29 -15.87 -8.45
C ASN A 231 -12.97 -14.40 -8.20
N ILE A 232 -13.51 -13.50 -9.02
CA ILE A 232 -13.39 -12.04 -8.82
C ILE A 232 -13.94 -11.67 -7.45
N TYR A 233 -15.14 -12.16 -7.10
CA TYR A 233 -15.72 -11.95 -5.77
C TYR A 233 -14.83 -12.47 -4.64
N SER A 234 -14.31 -13.68 -4.77
CA SER A 234 -13.42 -14.28 -3.77
C SER A 234 -12.15 -13.44 -3.57
N ILE A 235 -11.59 -12.87 -4.64
CA ILE A 235 -10.40 -12.00 -4.57
C ILE A 235 -10.74 -10.70 -3.82
N LEU A 236 -11.85 -10.07 -4.17
CA LEU A 236 -12.30 -8.82 -3.55
C LEU A 236 -12.64 -9.01 -2.06
N PHE A 237 -13.29 -10.13 -1.72
CA PHE A 237 -13.55 -10.52 -0.35
C PHE A 237 -12.25 -10.81 0.41
N SER A 238 -11.28 -11.45 -0.24
CA SER A 238 -9.95 -11.69 0.35
C SER A 238 -9.24 -10.38 0.67
N ARG A 239 -9.30 -9.40 -0.26
CA ARG A 239 -8.80 -8.04 -0.02
C ARG A 239 -9.45 -7.42 1.20
N PHE A 240 -10.78 -7.43 1.29
CA PHE A 240 -11.50 -6.93 2.45
C PHE A 240 -11.03 -7.59 3.75
N MET A 241 -10.87 -8.92 3.76
CA MET A 241 -10.41 -9.67 4.93
C MET A 241 -8.97 -9.31 5.32
N MET A 242 -8.07 -9.15 4.35
CA MET A 242 -6.68 -8.73 4.59
C MET A 242 -6.62 -7.32 5.17
N TYR A 243 -7.36 -6.35 4.61
CA TYR A 243 -7.42 -5.01 5.16
C TYR A 243 -7.98 -4.99 6.58
N LYS A 244 -9.13 -5.63 6.80
CA LYS A 244 -9.77 -5.62 8.13
C LYS A 244 -8.89 -6.25 9.20
N ASN A 245 -8.25 -7.37 8.89
CA ASN A 245 -7.60 -8.18 9.91
C ASN A 245 -6.10 -7.97 10.02
N VAL A 246 -5.41 -7.54 8.97
CA VAL A 246 -3.93 -7.37 8.95
C VAL A 246 -3.57 -5.89 8.88
N TYR A 247 -3.91 -5.22 7.77
CA TYR A 247 -3.48 -3.84 7.52
C TYR A 247 -4.10 -2.86 8.52
N PHE A 248 -5.38 -3.05 8.86
CA PHE A 248 -6.10 -2.23 9.85
C PHE A 248 -6.21 -2.92 11.22
N HIS A 249 -5.37 -3.90 11.51
CA HIS A 249 -5.25 -4.42 12.86
C HIS A 249 -4.84 -3.28 13.80
N LYS A 250 -5.59 -3.07 14.89
CA LYS A 250 -5.38 -1.97 15.86
C LYS A 250 -3.92 -1.80 16.32
N THR A 251 -3.21 -2.89 16.56
CA THR A 251 -1.81 -2.82 17.03
C THR A 251 -0.85 -2.50 15.89
N SER A 252 -1.14 -2.96 14.66
CA SER A 252 -0.37 -2.59 13.47
C SER A 252 -0.56 -1.09 13.20
N ARG A 253 -1.80 -0.59 13.31
CA ARG A 253 -2.12 0.82 13.20
C ARG A 253 -1.46 1.67 14.28
N ALA A 254 -1.40 1.22 15.52
CA ALA A 254 -0.62 1.91 16.57
C ALA A 254 0.85 2.09 16.15
N ALA A 255 1.45 1.03 15.57
CA ALA A 255 2.82 1.08 15.07
C ALA A 255 2.95 2.01 13.85
N ASP A 256 1.99 1.97 12.91
CA ASP A 256 1.96 2.88 11.77
C ASP A 256 1.89 4.36 12.19
N LEU A 257 1.04 4.69 13.16
CA LEU A 257 0.93 6.06 13.67
C LEU A 257 2.23 6.52 14.36
N MET A 258 2.91 5.62 15.07
CA MET A 258 4.23 5.90 15.62
C MET A 258 5.27 6.12 14.52
N ILE A 259 5.24 5.31 13.45
CA ILE A 259 6.10 5.49 12.28
C ILE A 259 5.82 6.85 11.62
N GLN A 260 4.55 7.24 11.48
CA GLN A 260 4.17 8.53 10.92
C GLN A 260 4.70 9.70 11.77
N GLU A 261 4.62 9.60 13.10
CA GLU A 261 5.22 10.59 14.01
C GLU A 261 6.75 10.63 13.89
N ILE A 262 7.40 9.46 13.80
CA ILE A 262 8.86 9.34 13.56
C ILE A 262 9.25 10.01 12.24
N LEU A 263 8.51 9.77 11.16
CA LEU A 263 8.73 10.38 9.85
C LEU A 263 8.51 11.89 9.88
N SER A 264 7.50 12.35 10.62
CA SER A 264 7.24 13.79 10.78
C SER A 264 8.40 14.51 11.48
N LYS A 265 8.99 13.88 12.52
CA LYS A 265 10.22 14.36 13.15
C LYS A 265 11.42 14.27 12.19
N ALA A 266 11.50 13.21 11.38
CA ALA A 266 12.56 13.00 10.40
C ALA A 266 12.61 14.11 9.34
N CYS A 267 11.45 14.61 8.89
CA CYS A 267 11.38 15.72 7.93
C CYS A 267 12.30 16.89 8.29
N GLU A 268 12.26 17.32 9.55
CA GLU A 268 13.03 18.47 10.02
C GLU A 268 14.47 18.06 10.42
N ILE A 269 14.63 16.96 11.15
CA ILE A 269 15.93 16.55 11.73
C ILE A 269 16.90 16.08 10.65
N LEU A 270 16.39 15.44 9.59
CA LEU A 270 17.18 14.84 8.51
C LEU A 270 17.12 15.64 7.20
N ASP A 271 16.49 16.81 7.22
CA ASP A 271 16.33 17.69 6.06
C ASP A 271 15.79 16.95 4.83
N LEU A 272 14.69 16.22 5.03
CA LEU A 272 14.17 15.33 3.98
C LEU A 272 13.72 16.12 2.75
N GLU A 273 13.34 17.38 2.88
CA GLU A 273 13.00 18.23 1.72
C GLU A 273 14.14 18.31 0.71
N GLU A 274 15.37 18.58 1.18
CA GLU A 274 16.55 18.66 0.32
C GLU A 274 16.93 17.28 -0.22
N ARG A 275 16.84 16.23 0.60
CA ARG A 275 17.12 14.85 0.15
C ARG A 275 16.11 14.32 -0.87
N LEU A 276 14.90 14.88 -0.92
CA LEU A 276 13.92 14.57 -1.96
C LEU A 276 14.23 15.27 -3.29
N LYS A 277 14.99 16.38 -3.28
CA LYS A 277 15.40 17.10 -4.51
C LYS A 277 16.55 16.41 -5.23
N ASP A 278 17.35 15.61 -4.51
CA ASP A 278 18.44 14.81 -5.06
C ASP A 278 18.08 13.32 -5.05
N LEU A 279 17.92 12.72 -6.25
CA LEU A 279 17.55 11.31 -6.38
C LEU A 279 18.62 10.35 -5.84
N ASP A 280 19.90 10.74 -5.82
CA ASP A 280 20.95 9.89 -5.23
C ASP A 280 20.81 9.82 -3.71
N GLU A 281 20.46 10.95 -3.07
CA GLU A 281 20.15 11.03 -1.65
C GLU A 281 18.84 10.30 -1.31
N PHE A 282 17.80 10.45 -2.14
CA PHE A 282 16.56 9.68 -1.99
C PHE A 282 16.81 8.17 -2.01
N LEU A 283 17.71 7.71 -2.88
CA LEU A 283 18.08 6.29 -2.98
C LEU A 283 18.81 5.76 -1.73
N GLU A 284 19.35 6.61 -0.86
CA GLU A 284 19.93 6.22 0.44
C GLU A 284 18.89 6.14 1.57
N LEU A 285 17.68 6.63 1.35
CA LEU A 285 16.59 6.55 2.33
C LEU A 285 16.01 5.13 2.35
N THR A 286 16.04 4.50 3.52
CA THR A 286 15.47 3.17 3.80
C THR A 286 14.85 3.15 5.19
N ASP A 287 14.06 2.13 5.50
CA ASP A 287 13.46 1.95 6.84
C ASP A 287 14.53 2.01 7.94
N TYR A 288 15.69 1.37 7.68
CA TYR A 288 16.80 1.32 8.61
C TYR A 288 17.56 2.65 8.71
N SER A 289 17.84 3.32 7.58
CA SER A 289 18.62 4.57 7.61
C SER A 289 17.87 5.69 8.34
N ILE A 290 16.55 5.83 8.15
CA ILE A 290 15.74 6.81 8.90
C ILE A 290 15.86 6.58 10.42
N LEU A 291 15.59 5.36 10.89
CA LEU A 291 15.65 5.07 12.32
C LEU A 291 17.05 5.30 12.87
N ARG A 292 18.08 4.84 12.15
CA ARG A 292 19.46 4.95 12.60
C ARG A 292 19.94 6.39 12.67
N GLU A 293 19.60 7.21 11.68
CA GLU A 293 19.98 8.62 11.67
C GLU A 293 19.29 9.40 12.79
N LEU A 294 18.03 9.11 13.08
CA LEU A 294 17.30 9.72 14.20
C LEU A 294 17.86 9.32 15.58
N GLU A 295 18.33 8.07 15.75
CA GLU A 295 19.03 7.66 16.97
C GLU A 295 20.29 8.48 17.23
N LEU A 296 20.96 8.95 16.18
CA LEU A 296 22.19 9.73 16.29
C LEU A 296 21.88 11.22 16.45
N LYS A 297 21.05 11.77 15.55
CA LYS A 297 20.83 13.21 15.36
C LYS A 297 19.61 13.75 16.12
N GLY A 298 18.66 12.90 16.49
CA GLY A 298 17.40 13.33 17.10
C GLY A 298 17.54 13.89 18.52
N ASP A 299 16.55 14.69 18.92
CA ASP A 299 16.40 15.16 20.29
C ASP A 299 15.98 14.02 21.25
N SER A 300 15.89 14.33 22.55
CA SER A 300 15.56 13.34 23.59
C SER A 300 14.19 12.68 23.36
N GLU A 301 13.19 13.46 22.93
CA GLU A 301 11.84 12.96 22.68
C GLU A 301 11.81 12.01 21.47
N THR A 302 12.45 12.40 20.38
CA THR A 302 12.54 11.61 19.15
C THR A 302 13.28 10.31 19.40
N LYS A 303 14.41 10.35 20.13
CA LYS A 303 15.16 9.15 20.54
C LYS A 303 14.29 8.21 21.38
N LYS A 304 13.55 8.73 22.37
CA LYS A 304 12.59 7.95 23.16
C LYS A 304 11.52 7.32 22.27
N LEU A 305 10.96 8.05 21.31
CA LEU A 305 9.94 7.55 20.40
C LEU A 305 10.46 6.39 19.52
N VAL A 306 11.65 6.55 18.93
CA VAL A 306 12.31 5.50 18.13
C VAL A 306 12.63 4.27 18.97
N GLU A 307 13.15 4.46 20.18
CA GLU A 307 13.42 3.37 21.12
C GLU A 307 12.14 2.60 21.49
N ARG A 308 11.06 3.32 21.81
CA ARG A 308 9.75 2.71 22.12
C ARG A 308 9.23 1.88 20.95
N PHE A 309 9.28 2.41 19.73
CA PHE A 309 8.89 1.66 18.53
C PHE A 309 9.71 0.37 18.37
N LYS A 310 11.04 0.45 18.46
CA LYS A 310 11.94 -0.71 18.34
C LYS A 310 11.74 -1.76 19.43
N ASN A 311 11.43 -1.32 20.66
CA ASN A 311 11.17 -2.20 21.80
C ASN A 311 9.71 -2.67 21.88
N ARG A 312 8.88 -2.36 20.86
CA ARG A 312 7.45 -2.71 20.81
C ARG A 312 6.64 -2.14 21.98
N ASP A 313 7.11 -1.05 22.57
CA ASP A 313 6.33 -0.22 23.49
C ASP A 313 5.42 0.73 22.70
N LEU A 314 4.39 0.13 22.11
CA LEU A 314 3.48 0.82 21.20
C LEU A 314 2.40 1.60 21.95
N TRP A 315 1.88 2.64 21.29
CA TRP A 315 0.69 3.37 21.73
C TRP A 315 -0.51 2.44 21.94
N LYS A 316 -1.38 2.77 22.90
CA LYS A 316 -2.45 1.87 23.34
C LYS A 316 -3.81 2.38 22.90
N MET A 317 -4.55 1.55 22.19
CA MET A 317 -5.93 1.88 21.81
C MET A 317 -6.83 1.90 23.05
N VAL A 318 -7.61 2.96 23.22
CA VAL A 318 -8.55 3.11 24.35
C VAL A 318 -10.00 2.95 23.91
N VAL A 319 -10.32 3.27 22.66
CA VAL A 319 -11.67 3.09 22.09
C VAL A 319 -11.60 2.81 20.59
N GLU A 320 -12.50 1.94 20.13
CA GLU A 320 -12.79 1.69 18.72
C GLU A 320 -14.29 1.80 18.50
N ARG A 321 -14.68 2.57 17.48
CA ARG A 321 -16.06 2.74 17.04
C ARG A 321 -16.17 2.43 15.54
N PRO A 322 -16.66 1.24 15.17
CA PRO A 322 -17.07 0.96 13.81
C PRO A 322 -18.44 1.58 13.53
N PHE A 323 -18.62 2.16 12.35
CA PHE A 323 -19.91 2.67 11.87
C PHE A 323 -19.99 2.60 10.34
N SER A 324 -21.18 2.83 9.81
CA SER A 324 -21.44 2.91 8.37
C SER A 324 -22.46 4.02 8.14
N ALA A 325 -22.22 4.83 7.11
CA ALA A 325 -23.11 5.90 6.70
C ALA A 325 -23.10 6.02 5.17
N GLU A 326 -24.24 6.41 4.61
CA GLU A 326 -24.43 6.67 3.18
C GLU A 326 -24.66 8.16 2.95
N GLY A 327 -24.22 8.69 1.81
CA GLY A 327 -24.55 10.04 1.36
C GLY A 327 -23.73 11.19 1.95
N PHE A 328 -22.65 10.92 2.68
CA PHE A 328 -21.73 11.93 3.23
C PHE A 328 -20.29 11.68 2.77
N ASP A 329 -19.45 12.72 2.76
CA ASP A 329 -18.01 12.50 2.63
C ASP A 329 -17.54 11.68 3.83
N PRO A 330 -17.00 10.47 3.59
CA PRO A 330 -16.69 9.58 4.69
C PRO A 330 -15.41 9.96 5.45
N SER A 331 -14.53 10.77 4.88
CA SER A 331 -13.36 11.30 5.59
C SER A 331 -13.81 12.38 6.59
N GLU A 332 -14.68 13.30 6.15
CA GLU A 332 -15.26 14.32 7.03
C GLU A 332 -16.06 13.70 8.19
N LEU A 333 -16.87 12.69 7.88
CA LEU A 333 -17.67 11.99 8.89
C LEU A 333 -16.79 11.30 9.95
N SER A 334 -15.68 10.67 9.52
CA SER A 334 -14.75 10.00 10.44
C SER A 334 -14.02 10.99 11.35
N LEU A 335 -13.60 12.13 10.80
CA LEU A 335 -12.98 13.21 11.58
C LEU A 335 -13.96 13.83 12.58
N SER A 336 -15.20 14.07 12.17
CA SER A 336 -16.25 14.58 13.06
C SER A 336 -16.55 13.61 14.19
N ALA A 337 -16.71 12.32 13.88
CA ALA A 337 -16.92 11.26 14.86
C ALA A 337 -15.74 11.15 15.84
N ALA A 338 -14.51 11.30 15.36
CA ALA A 338 -13.31 11.26 16.19
C ALA A 338 -13.21 12.47 17.13
N ARG A 339 -13.49 13.69 16.65
CA ARG A 339 -13.53 14.90 17.48
C ARG A 339 -14.57 14.77 18.59
N ASN A 340 -15.80 14.36 18.24
CA ASN A 340 -16.86 14.15 19.22
C ASN A 340 -16.47 13.11 20.30
N LEU A 341 -15.67 12.11 19.93
CA LEU A 341 -15.19 11.09 20.85
C LEU A 341 -14.16 11.64 21.83
N ILE A 342 -13.26 12.51 21.38
CA ILE A 342 -12.31 13.21 22.26
C ILE A 342 -13.05 14.18 23.17
N ASP A 343 -13.98 14.98 22.65
CA ASP A 343 -14.74 15.95 23.46
C ASP A 343 -15.47 15.24 24.60
N LYS A 344 -16.12 14.11 24.32
CA LYS A 344 -16.77 13.27 25.35
C LYS A 344 -15.79 12.71 26.38
N ILE A 345 -14.58 12.34 25.97
CA ILE A 345 -13.54 11.87 26.88
C ILE A 345 -13.16 13.02 27.83
N VAL A 346 -12.94 14.22 27.32
CA VAL A 346 -12.60 15.41 28.14
C VAL A 346 -13.75 15.78 29.07
N GLU A 347 -15.00 15.81 28.59
CA GLU A 347 -16.18 16.05 29.43
C GLU A 347 -16.32 15.02 30.56
N ASN A 348 -16.03 13.75 30.28
CA ASN A 348 -16.05 12.71 31.32
C ASN A 348 -14.93 12.92 32.35
N ILE A 349 -13.76 13.40 31.95
CA ILE A 349 -12.67 13.77 32.87
C ILE A 349 -13.12 14.89 33.79
N ASP A 350 -13.71 15.96 33.26
CA ASP A 350 -14.22 17.09 34.05
C ASP A 350 -15.29 16.64 35.06
N ARG A 351 -16.17 15.74 34.65
CA ARG A 351 -17.16 15.15 35.55
C ARG A 351 -16.51 14.33 36.66
N VAL A 352 -15.52 13.50 36.34
CA VAL A 352 -14.80 12.68 37.33
C VAL A 352 -14.07 13.57 38.34
N LEU A 353 -13.33 14.58 37.87
CA LEU A 353 -12.58 15.52 38.70
C LEU A 353 -13.48 16.36 39.63
N SER A 354 -14.73 16.60 39.24
CA SER A 354 -15.70 17.39 40.01
C SER A 354 -16.60 16.58 40.96
N SER A 355 -16.80 15.28 40.72
CA SER A 355 -17.84 14.49 41.40
C SER A 355 -17.37 13.19 42.06
N VAL A 356 -16.13 12.77 41.82
CA VAL A 356 -15.58 11.50 42.33
C VAL A 356 -14.40 11.77 43.26
N ASN A 357 -14.29 11.01 44.35
CA ASN A 357 -13.08 11.01 45.17
C ASN A 357 -11.96 10.27 44.42
N VAL A 358 -11.16 11.01 43.66
CA VAL A 358 -10.05 10.51 42.85
C VAL A 358 -8.77 10.52 43.70
N GLU A 359 -7.97 9.46 43.62
CA GLU A 359 -6.65 9.42 44.26
C GLU A 359 -5.73 10.53 43.72
N ASP A 360 -4.93 11.18 44.56
CA ASP A 360 -4.11 12.34 44.17
C ASP A 360 -3.19 12.05 42.96
N SER A 361 -2.64 10.84 42.86
CA SER A 361 -1.82 10.39 41.73
C SER A 361 -2.61 10.31 40.42
N ASP A 362 -3.83 9.77 40.48
CA ASP A 362 -4.71 9.65 39.31
C ASP A 362 -5.26 11.02 38.90
N LYS A 363 -5.51 11.89 39.88
CA LYS A 363 -6.00 13.26 39.66
C LYS A 363 -5.01 14.07 38.84
N SER A 364 -3.72 14.01 39.17
CA SER A 364 -2.67 14.70 38.39
C SER A 364 -2.63 14.23 36.93
N ILE A 365 -2.82 12.92 36.69
CA ILE A 365 -2.84 12.36 35.33
C ILE A 365 -4.06 12.85 34.57
N LEU A 366 -5.24 12.83 35.20
CA LEU A 366 -6.48 13.30 34.60
C LEU A 366 -6.46 14.81 34.30
N GLU A 367 -5.88 15.62 35.18
CA GLU A 367 -5.67 17.05 34.96
C GLU A 367 -4.72 17.31 33.79
N GLU A 368 -3.61 16.55 33.68
CA GLU A 368 -2.69 16.69 32.55
C GLU A 368 -3.35 16.31 31.21
N ILE A 369 -4.17 15.25 31.19
CA ILE A 369 -4.92 14.84 30.00
C ILE A 369 -5.98 15.88 29.63
N ARG A 370 -6.66 16.49 30.60
CA ARG A 370 -7.64 17.56 30.35
C ARG A 370 -6.97 18.78 29.72
N ASP A 371 -5.83 19.19 30.26
CA ASP A 371 -5.17 20.44 29.87
C ASP A 371 -4.32 20.29 28.60
N TYR A 372 -3.83 19.07 28.29
CA TYR A 372 -2.93 18.77 27.17
C TYR A 372 -3.38 17.54 26.36
N GLY A 373 -4.69 17.38 26.14
CA GLY A 373 -5.27 16.19 25.52
C GLY A 373 -4.67 15.83 24.15
N GLU A 374 -4.29 16.82 23.34
CA GLU A 374 -3.64 16.58 22.04
C GLU A 374 -2.27 15.90 22.14
N ARG A 375 -1.60 15.98 23.29
CA ARG A 375 -0.35 15.27 23.55
C ARG A 375 -0.58 13.79 23.84
N PHE A 376 -1.71 13.47 24.47
CA PHE A 376 -2.04 12.12 24.90
C PHE A 376 -2.79 11.34 23.84
N PHE A 377 -3.73 11.96 23.13
CA PHE A 377 -4.59 11.26 22.19
C PHE A 377 -4.08 11.30 20.75
N ARG A 378 -4.25 10.16 20.05
CA ARG A 378 -3.99 10.03 18.61
C ARG A 378 -5.18 9.39 17.95
N ILE A 379 -5.73 10.07 16.95
CA ILE A 379 -6.88 9.61 16.17
C ILE A 379 -6.35 8.76 15.02
N ASP A 380 -7.02 7.63 14.79
CA ASP A 380 -6.83 6.79 13.61
C ASP A 380 -8.18 6.56 12.96
N THR A 381 -8.28 6.97 11.71
CA THR A 381 -9.43 6.73 10.85
C THR A 381 -8.93 5.94 9.64
N PRO A 382 -8.57 4.66 9.82
CA PRO A 382 -8.04 3.86 8.73
C PRO A 382 -9.08 3.84 7.60
N TYR A 383 -8.58 3.94 6.37
CA TYR A 383 -9.36 4.24 5.18
C TYR A 383 -10.60 3.35 4.98
N LYS A 384 -11.49 3.86 4.15
CA LYS A 384 -12.81 3.32 3.82
C LYS A 384 -12.76 1.85 3.35
N LEU A 385 -13.39 0.92 4.09
CA LEU A 385 -13.47 -0.48 3.69
C LEU A 385 -14.75 -0.78 2.91
N THR A 386 -14.61 -1.35 1.72
CA THR A 386 -15.71 -2.00 0.99
C THR A 386 -15.26 -3.38 0.52
N ILE A 387 -16.19 -4.33 0.49
CA ILE A 387 -15.96 -5.63 -0.13
C ILE A 387 -15.78 -5.43 -1.63
N PHE A 388 -16.68 -4.66 -2.25
CA PHE A 388 -16.66 -4.42 -3.68
C PHE A 388 -17.38 -3.12 -4.03
N HIS A 389 -16.76 -2.32 -4.89
CA HIS A 389 -17.36 -1.13 -5.50
C HIS A 389 -17.33 -1.28 -7.02
N PRO A 390 -18.48 -1.43 -7.70
CA PRO A 390 -18.52 -1.58 -9.16
C PRO A 390 -17.78 -0.47 -9.92
N ASP A 391 -17.83 0.76 -9.41
CA ASP A 391 -17.16 1.92 -10.05
C ASP A 391 -15.64 1.75 -10.14
N GLU A 392 -15.01 0.95 -9.28
CA GLU A 392 -13.59 0.65 -9.37
C GLU A 392 -13.23 0.00 -10.72
N PHE A 393 -14.09 -0.87 -11.23
CA PHE A 393 -13.91 -1.51 -12.53
C PHE A 393 -14.20 -0.54 -13.68
N LEU A 394 -15.27 0.24 -13.55
CA LEU A 394 -15.69 1.19 -14.58
C LEU A 394 -14.67 2.32 -14.77
N GLN A 395 -14.17 2.91 -13.68
CA GLN A 395 -13.13 3.96 -13.72
C GLN A 395 -11.85 3.50 -14.41
N ASN A 396 -11.56 2.20 -14.30
CA ASN A 396 -10.38 1.58 -14.90
C ASN A 396 -10.66 0.98 -16.29
N ASN A 397 -11.85 1.16 -16.89
CA ASN A 397 -12.22 0.54 -18.17
C ASN A 397 -12.05 -1.00 -18.19
N VAL A 398 -12.40 -1.66 -17.08
CA VAL A 398 -12.39 -3.11 -16.95
C VAL A 398 -13.82 -3.67 -16.95
N PHE A 399 -14.08 -4.66 -17.79
CA PHE A 399 -15.43 -5.16 -18.05
C PHE A 399 -15.54 -6.68 -17.87
N LEU A 400 -16.78 -7.16 -17.87
CA LEU A 400 -17.12 -8.58 -17.98
C LEU A 400 -17.56 -8.90 -19.42
N TYR A 401 -17.16 -10.06 -19.94
CA TYR A 401 -17.58 -10.55 -21.24
C TYR A 401 -18.42 -11.82 -21.12
N ASP A 402 -19.63 -11.80 -21.66
CA ASP A 402 -20.53 -12.94 -21.79
C ASP A 402 -20.52 -13.47 -23.23
N PRO A 403 -19.76 -14.54 -23.53
CA PRO A 403 -19.71 -15.09 -24.88
C PRO A 403 -21.01 -15.77 -25.32
N LYS A 404 -21.96 -16.05 -24.41
CA LYS A 404 -23.25 -16.66 -24.81
C LYS A 404 -24.15 -15.67 -25.53
N HIS A 405 -24.06 -14.40 -25.16
CA HIS A 405 -24.86 -13.31 -25.72
C HIS A 405 -24.01 -12.33 -26.54
N ASP A 406 -22.69 -12.55 -26.60
CA ASP A 406 -21.69 -11.65 -27.17
C ASP A 406 -21.78 -10.22 -26.58
N GLU A 407 -21.98 -10.16 -25.25
CA GLU A 407 -22.19 -8.91 -24.51
C GLU A 407 -20.95 -8.53 -23.71
N ILE A 408 -20.61 -7.24 -23.74
CA ILE A 408 -19.66 -6.62 -22.80
C ILE A 408 -20.50 -5.89 -21.75
N LEU A 409 -20.24 -6.19 -20.48
CA LEU A 409 -21.04 -5.75 -19.35
C LEU A 409 -20.13 -5.03 -18.36
N THR A 410 -20.58 -3.91 -17.84
CA THR A 410 -20.07 -3.39 -16.57
C THR A 410 -20.45 -4.36 -15.44
N VAL A 411 -19.73 -4.31 -14.33
CA VAL A 411 -20.10 -5.17 -13.19
C VAL A 411 -21.47 -4.80 -12.63
N ASP A 412 -21.86 -3.52 -12.68
CA ASP A 412 -23.19 -3.08 -12.26
C ASP A 412 -24.30 -3.67 -13.15
N GLU A 413 -24.15 -3.65 -14.48
CA GLU A 413 -25.08 -4.30 -15.40
C GLU A 413 -25.18 -5.80 -15.16
N TYR A 414 -24.05 -6.46 -14.89
CA TYR A 414 -24.03 -7.87 -14.53
C TYR A 414 -24.81 -8.13 -13.22
N VAL A 415 -24.60 -7.34 -12.17
CA VAL A 415 -25.31 -7.46 -10.89
C VAL A 415 -26.81 -7.18 -11.06
N LYS A 416 -27.21 -6.24 -11.93
CA LYS A 416 -28.62 -5.99 -12.27
C LYS A 416 -29.26 -7.20 -12.98
N LYS A 417 -28.54 -7.84 -13.91
CA LYS A 417 -29.00 -9.04 -14.62
C LYS A 417 -29.06 -10.28 -13.72
N TYR A 418 -28.16 -10.37 -12.73
CA TYR A 418 -28.05 -11.49 -11.79
C TYR A 418 -28.14 -11.03 -10.32
N PRO A 419 -29.34 -10.75 -9.78
CA PRO A 419 -29.52 -10.15 -8.46
C PRO A 419 -28.92 -10.92 -7.27
N ALA A 420 -28.62 -12.21 -7.42
CA ALA A 420 -27.92 -13.01 -6.40
C ALA A 420 -26.55 -12.42 -6.04
N TYR A 421 -25.92 -11.72 -6.98
CA TYR A 421 -24.63 -11.04 -6.80
C TYR A 421 -24.74 -9.65 -6.17
N ARG A 422 -25.95 -9.18 -5.79
CA ARG A 422 -26.12 -7.91 -5.09
C ARG A 422 -25.43 -7.90 -3.72
N LEU A 423 -25.29 -9.05 -3.07
CA LEU A 423 -24.54 -9.20 -1.81
C LEU A 423 -23.07 -8.81 -1.94
N MET A 424 -22.53 -8.78 -3.17
CA MET A 424 -21.17 -8.33 -3.39
C MET A 424 -21.02 -6.84 -3.14
N VAL A 425 -22.04 -6.05 -3.49
CA VAL A 425 -22.06 -4.60 -3.28
C VAL A 425 -22.32 -4.33 -1.81
N SER A 426 -21.34 -3.78 -1.12
CA SER A 426 -21.41 -3.56 0.33
C SER A 426 -21.30 -2.09 0.69
N ASN A 427 -22.02 -1.70 1.73
CA ASN A 427 -21.83 -0.40 2.37
C ASN A 427 -20.43 -0.30 2.95
N MET A 428 -19.94 0.93 2.92
CA MET A 428 -18.61 1.24 3.36
C MET A 428 -18.54 1.21 4.89
N ILE A 429 -17.59 0.44 5.41
CA ILE A 429 -17.32 0.34 6.85
C ILE A 429 -16.23 1.35 7.19
N GLN A 430 -16.54 2.20 8.17
CA GLN A 430 -15.61 3.17 8.74
C GLN A 430 -15.26 2.74 10.15
N ILE A 431 -14.03 3.02 10.54
CA ILE A 431 -13.52 2.74 11.88
C ILE A 431 -12.90 4.03 12.39
N VAL A 432 -13.31 4.46 13.58
CA VAL A 432 -12.62 5.51 14.33
C VAL A 432 -11.99 4.87 15.56
N ARG A 433 -10.70 5.11 15.77
CA ARG A 433 -9.97 4.70 16.96
C ARG A 433 -9.28 5.88 17.60
N VAL A 434 -9.16 5.81 18.92
CA VAL A 434 -8.33 6.72 19.69
C VAL A 434 -7.30 5.89 20.45
N TYR A 435 -6.04 6.31 20.33
CA TYR A 435 -4.89 5.75 21.04
C TYR A 435 -4.38 6.75 22.06
N VAL A 436 -3.76 6.23 23.12
CA VAL A 436 -2.96 7.01 24.07
C VAL A 436 -1.47 6.81 23.81
N THR A 437 -0.72 7.90 23.84
CA THR A 437 0.74 7.91 23.60
C THR A 437 1.52 7.36 24.79
N GLU A 438 1.01 7.52 26.01
CA GLU A 438 1.53 6.92 27.25
C GLU A 438 0.46 5.96 27.82
N ASP A 439 0.85 4.88 28.52
CA ASP A 439 -0.11 3.87 28.99
C ASP A 439 -0.86 4.34 30.25
N VAL A 440 -1.90 5.16 30.03
CA VAL A 440 -2.80 5.70 31.06
C VAL A 440 -4.15 4.95 31.12
N ARG A 441 -4.23 3.77 30.51
CA ARG A 441 -5.48 3.01 30.38
C ARG A 441 -6.11 2.65 31.71
N GLU A 442 -5.29 2.27 32.69
CA GLU A 442 -5.78 1.90 34.02
C GLU A 442 -6.59 3.04 34.63
N VAL A 443 -6.05 4.27 34.63
CA VAL A 443 -6.73 5.47 35.12
C VAL A 443 -8.00 5.75 34.34
N LEU A 444 -7.91 5.78 33.00
CA LEU A 444 -9.06 6.09 32.13
C LEU A 444 -10.22 5.08 32.30
N PHE A 445 -9.91 3.79 32.50
CA PHE A 445 -10.93 2.77 32.72
C PHE A 445 -11.45 2.72 34.16
N LYS A 446 -10.57 2.93 35.17
CA LYS A 446 -10.94 2.95 36.59
C LYS A 446 -12.05 3.95 36.88
N TYR A 447 -12.01 5.13 36.26
CA TYR A 447 -13.00 6.19 36.47
C TYR A 447 -14.07 6.28 35.38
N GLY A 448 -14.14 5.32 34.45
CA GLY A 448 -15.17 5.31 33.41
C GLY A 448 -15.11 6.53 32.48
N VAL A 449 -13.90 7.04 32.20
CA VAL A 449 -13.67 8.19 31.33
C VAL A 449 -13.99 7.85 29.87
N ILE A 450 -13.67 6.62 29.47
CA ILE A 450 -13.91 6.15 28.10
C ILE A 450 -15.41 5.86 27.89
N PRO A 451 -16.06 6.48 26.87
CA PRO A 451 -17.47 6.28 26.56
C PRO A 451 -17.86 4.80 26.35
N GLU A 452 -19.04 4.40 26.83
CA GLU A 452 -19.52 3.01 26.74
C GLU A 452 -20.06 2.62 25.35
N ASP A 453 -20.29 3.60 24.46
CA ASP A 453 -20.85 3.41 23.12
C ASP A 453 -19.83 2.87 22.09
N GLY A 454 -18.58 2.67 22.51
CA GLY A 454 -17.52 1.99 21.74
C GLY A 454 -17.26 0.56 22.20
N ARG A 455 -16.61 -0.26 21.36
CA ARG A 455 -16.12 -1.57 21.81
C ARG A 455 -15.02 -1.36 22.85
N ARG A 456 -15.30 -1.66 24.12
CA ARG A 456 -14.28 -1.76 25.17
C ARG A 456 -13.34 -2.92 24.85
N VAL A 457 -12.07 -2.61 24.58
CA VAL A 457 -11.06 -3.64 24.37
C VAL A 457 -10.18 -3.71 25.62
N ILE A 458 -10.60 -4.57 26.55
CA ILE A 458 -9.76 -5.03 27.66
C ILE A 458 -8.68 -5.93 27.03
N THR A 459 -7.52 -5.37 26.69
CA THR A 459 -6.39 -6.21 26.29
C THR A 459 -5.78 -6.82 27.55
N ARG A 460 -6.12 -8.08 27.86
CA ARG A 460 -5.13 -9.00 28.41
C ARG A 460 -4.41 -9.62 27.22
N TRP A 461 -3.19 -9.15 26.99
CA TRP A 461 -2.15 -9.91 26.31
C TRP A 461 -0.96 -9.93 27.25
#